data_AF-A0A7V9T2A5-F1
#
_entry.id   AF-A0A7V9T2A5-F1
#
_cell.length_a   1.000
_cell.length_b   1.000
_cell.length_c   1.000
_cell.angle_alpha   90.00
_cell.angle_beta   90.00
_cell.angle_gamma   90.00
#
_symmetry.space_group_name_H-M   'P 1'
#
loop_
_entity.id
_entity.type
_entity.pdbx_description
1 polymer ?
#
loop_
_entity_poly.entity_id
_entity_poly.type
_entity_poly.pdbx_seq_one_letter_code
_entity_poly.pdbx_strand_id
1 'polypeptide(L)'
;MTGAFTFFVARTTANLARHKLAQLRNPRYAIAMLLGLVYLWGMLGRRSGPSGAPPGPLASHLELITALGVTLVVGWTWMFGRDRRALAFSPAEVTFLFTAPVPRRTLIQFKLVRAQGIILLNTLLWSVLLSGERFGAHAWMRGASVWTLLSTLYLHRLGASFVRTSLTQHRAAAMRHRVVSIAAMAIVIGTVVLIVASDFPALMAARGRGVRALLDAVEAAFARPLPSLVLAPFRIAVRPLAQHQASEWLRAVGPALVLLALHFVWVVRSDTAFEEAAAEASFSRARALESGRRGTPGPRGDGKALSPAPFRLGARGHPAMAIYWKNLIAAGRRRRAANVALGFAAGAAALAFLAFNPIGAIGTTAGTLIATWGILSLVAGPQWVRNDLRTDLARLDILRSFPLRGAALVAAEAAASTTILTLVQMSLMLLAYVAFLGDAGGAVSLRMRTIALVAAGTLLPAVNFLSLLIQNGAALLFPAWVRIGPVRGGVEAVGQNLVMMIAHVIVLAAGLALPVLAGAAVFWVARPAVALWALVPAIAVLVGAVGVECVLLLRWLGRVFEQIDIAESGIPAP
;
A
#
# COMPACT_ATOMS: atom_id res chain seq x y z
N MET A 1 9.08 7.16 37.99
CA MET A 1 9.55 6.84 36.61
C MET A 1 8.57 7.24 35.50
N THR A 2 7.25 7.18 35.72
CA THR A 2 6.24 7.63 34.72
C THR A 2 6.39 9.11 34.33
N GLY A 3 6.71 10.00 35.28
CA GLY A 3 6.92 11.44 35.03
C GLY A 3 8.05 11.77 34.04
N ALA A 4 9.16 11.03 34.07
CA ALA A 4 10.27 11.26 33.15
C ALA A 4 9.92 10.87 31.70
N PHE A 5 9.19 9.77 31.54
CA PHE A 5 8.71 9.33 30.23
C PHE A 5 7.62 10.24 29.67
N THR A 6 6.67 10.68 30.50
CA THR A 6 5.65 11.65 30.07
C THR A 6 6.28 12.98 29.68
N PHE A 7 7.25 13.48 30.46
CA PHE A 7 8.04 14.66 30.11
C PHE A 7 8.78 14.49 28.78
N PHE A 8 9.47 13.36 28.57
CA PHE A 8 10.18 13.08 27.33
C PHE A 8 9.25 13.05 26.11
N VAL A 9 8.10 12.36 26.22
CA VAL A 9 7.09 12.33 25.15
C VAL A 9 6.56 13.75 24.88
N ALA A 10 6.17 14.48 25.92
CA ALA A 10 5.61 15.83 25.80
C ALA A 10 6.60 16.83 25.17
N ARG A 11 7.87 16.79 25.57
CA ARG A 11 8.91 17.66 24.97
C ARG A 11 9.21 17.27 23.54
N THR A 12 9.26 15.97 23.23
CA THR A 12 9.49 15.49 21.86
C THR A 12 8.35 15.93 20.93
N THR A 13 7.09 15.77 21.36
CA THR A 13 5.93 16.22 20.58
C THR A 13 5.89 17.74 20.44
N ALA A 14 6.17 18.49 21.50
CA ALA A 14 6.22 19.95 21.46
C ALA A 14 7.34 20.48 20.54
N ASN A 15 8.51 19.85 20.55
CA ASN A 15 9.62 20.21 19.67
C ASN A 15 9.31 19.88 18.21
N LEU A 16 8.70 18.72 17.95
CA LEU A 16 8.24 18.35 16.61
C LEU A 16 7.20 19.34 16.08
N ALA A 17 6.20 19.70 16.90
CA ALA A 17 5.18 20.67 16.54
C ALA A 17 5.80 22.04 16.23
N ARG A 18 6.69 22.55 17.09
CA ARG A 18 7.41 23.82 16.85
C ARG A 18 8.21 23.79 15.55
N HIS A 19 8.92 22.71 15.28
CA HIS A 19 9.67 22.56 14.02
C HIS A 19 8.73 22.56 12.80
N LYS A 20 7.58 21.90 12.88
CA LYS A 20 6.58 21.89 11.80
C LYS A 20 5.90 23.23 11.59
N LEU A 21 5.57 23.95 12.66
CA LEU A 21 5.06 25.31 12.60
C LEU A 21 6.10 26.27 11.99
N ALA A 22 7.37 26.11 12.31
CA ALA A 22 8.44 26.90 11.68
C ALA A 22 8.54 26.65 10.17
N GLN A 23 8.27 25.43 9.70
CA GLN A 23 8.25 25.13 8.26
C GLN A 23 7.13 25.87 7.51
N LEU A 24 6.03 26.23 8.17
CA LEU A 24 4.93 27.01 7.55
C LEU A 24 5.35 28.42 7.12
N ARG A 25 6.48 28.93 7.61
CA ARG A 25 7.04 30.22 7.16
C ARG A 25 7.43 30.21 5.68
N ASN A 26 7.68 29.03 5.10
CA ASN A 26 7.96 28.91 3.68
C ASN A 26 6.64 28.66 2.93
N PRO A 27 6.29 29.49 1.92
CA PRO A 27 4.96 29.55 1.31
C PRO A 27 4.49 28.21 0.77
N ARG A 28 5.42 27.35 0.33
CA ARG A 28 5.12 25.98 -0.11
C ARG A 28 4.39 25.17 0.98
N TYR A 29 4.85 25.21 2.23
CA TYR A 29 4.25 24.42 3.30
C TYR A 29 2.95 25.02 3.82
N ALA A 30 2.81 26.35 3.77
CA ALA A 30 1.56 27.03 4.10
C ALA A 30 0.43 26.64 3.14
N ILE A 31 0.71 26.64 1.83
CA ILE A 31 -0.25 26.22 0.79
C ILE A 31 -0.65 24.75 0.99
N ALA A 32 0.31 23.86 1.27
CA ALA A 32 0.01 22.45 1.52
C ALA A 32 -0.88 22.24 2.76
N MET A 33 -0.61 22.96 3.85
CA MET A 33 -1.45 22.91 5.04
C MET A 33 -2.85 23.46 4.75
N LEU A 34 -2.95 24.56 4.01
CA LEU A 34 -4.23 25.14 3.62
C LEU A 34 -5.03 24.20 2.73
N LEU A 35 -4.42 23.58 1.72
CA LEU A 35 -5.08 22.56 0.89
C LEU A 35 -5.53 21.34 1.70
N GLY A 36 -4.70 20.88 2.65
CA GLY A 36 -5.06 19.82 3.58
C GLY A 36 -6.25 20.18 4.47
N LEU A 37 -6.27 21.42 5.00
CA LEU A 37 -7.37 21.95 5.80
C LEU A 37 -8.64 22.15 4.98
N VAL A 38 -8.55 22.64 3.74
CA VAL A 38 -9.68 22.79 2.80
C VAL A 38 -10.24 21.42 2.44
N TYR A 39 -9.39 20.42 2.20
CA TYR A 39 -9.82 19.05 1.97
C TYR A 39 -10.55 18.47 3.18
N LEU A 40 -9.97 18.61 4.38
CA LEU A 40 -10.61 18.18 5.63
C LEU A 40 -11.91 18.94 5.87
N TRP A 41 -11.97 20.24 5.59
CA TRP A 41 -13.17 21.07 5.72
C TRP A 41 -14.25 20.65 4.74
N GLY A 42 -13.94 20.41 3.45
CA GLY A 42 -14.91 19.94 2.47
C GLY A 42 -15.44 18.54 2.79
N MET A 43 -14.58 17.69 3.34
CA MET A 43 -14.95 16.36 3.83
C MET A 43 -15.82 16.40 5.09
N LEU A 44 -15.48 17.27 6.04
CA LEU A 44 -16.22 17.49 7.29
C LEU A 44 -17.48 18.33 7.12
N GLY A 45 -17.57 19.14 6.06
CA GLY A 45 -18.62 20.10 5.75
C GLY A 45 -19.70 19.55 4.83
N ARG A 46 -19.39 18.54 3.99
CA ARG A 46 -20.38 17.74 3.25
C ARG A 46 -21.10 16.73 4.16
N ARG A 47 -21.50 17.16 5.36
CA ARG A 47 -22.39 16.38 6.22
C ARG A 47 -23.76 16.38 5.56
N SER A 48 -24.14 15.27 4.94
CA SER A 48 -25.55 14.97 4.73
C SER A 48 -26.23 15.02 6.09
N GLY A 49 -27.26 15.85 6.24
CA GLY A 49 -28.02 15.99 7.49
C GLY A 49 -28.60 14.63 7.93
N PRO A 50 -28.92 14.45 9.22
CA PRO A 50 -29.38 13.17 9.74
C PRO A 50 -30.65 12.71 9.01
N SER A 51 -30.51 11.77 8.09
CA SER A 51 -31.67 11.01 7.60
C SER A 51 -32.03 9.99 8.68
N GLY A 52 -33.18 10.17 9.34
CA GLY A 52 -33.71 9.31 10.41
C GLY A 52 -34.15 7.92 9.93
N ALA A 53 -33.46 7.34 8.94
CA ALA A 53 -33.76 6.01 8.43
C ALA A 53 -33.22 4.94 9.41
N PRO A 54 -34.02 3.91 9.74
CA PRO A 54 -33.56 2.81 10.58
C PRO A 54 -32.36 2.07 9.94
N PRO A 55 -31.51 1.41 10.74
CA PRO A 55 -30.39 0.64 10.21
C PRO A 55 -30.90 -0.46 9.27
N GLY A 56 -30.74 -0.25 7.96
CA GLY A 56 -31.13 -1.21 6.94
C GLY A 56 -30.12 -2.36 6.78
N PRO A 57 -30.40 -3.32 5.88
CA PRO A 57 -29.51 -4.46 5.55
C PRO A 57 -28.06 -4.05 5.25
N LEU A 58 -27.88 -2.83 4.74
CA LEU A 58 -26.55 -2.27 4.45
C LEU A 58 -25.60 -2.25 5.66
N ALA A 59 -26.08 -2.09 6.89
CA ALA A 59 -25.21 -2.07 8.07
C ALA A 59 -24.60 -3.46 8.37
N SER A 60 -25.39 -4.53 8.24
CA SER A 60 -24.91 -5.90 8.43
C SER A 60 -23.93 -6.30 7.34
N HIS A 61 -24.19 -5.90 6.09
CA HIS A 61 -23.26 -6.11 4.98
C HIS A 61 -21.92 -5.40 5.21
N LEU A 62 -21.94 -4.15 5.70
CA LEU A 62 -20.71 -3.39 5.99
C LEU A 62 -19.90 -4.00 7.14
N GLU A 63 -20.56 -4.52 8.19
CA GLU A 63 -19.88 -5.26 9.26
C GLU A 63 -19.16 -6.49 8.69
N LEU A 64 -19.85 -7.31 7.89
CA LEU A 64 -19.30 -8.52 7.30
C LEU A 64 -18.12 -8.21 6.35
N ILE A 65 -18.28 -7.24 5.45
CA ILE A 65 -17.21 -6.81 4.53
C ILE A 65 -15.98 -6.36 5.33
N THR A 66 -16.20 -5.57 6.39
CA THR A 66 -15.10 -5.06 7.21
C THR A 66 -14.43 -6.19 8.00
N ALA A 67 -15.19 -7.13 8.55
CA ALA A 67 -14.65 -8.31 9.25
C ALA A 67 -13.83 -9.21 8.32
N LEU A 68 -14.30 -9.45 7.09
CA LEU A 68 -13.55 -10.18 6.06
C LEU A 68 -12.26 -9.44 5.67
N GLY A 69 -12.33 -8.10 5.51
CA GLY A 69 -11.16 -7.26 5.25
C GLY A 69 -10.12 -7.33 6.37
N VAL A 70 -10.56 -7.28 7.64
CA VAL A 70 -9.68 -7.43 8.81
C VAL A 70 -9.05 -8.82 8.84
N THR A 71 -9.82 -9.87 8.53
CA THR A 71 -9.34 -11.26 8.43
C THR A 71 -8.20 -11.37 7.42
N LEU A 72 -8.37 -10.77 6.23
CA LEU A 72 -7.35 -10.75 5.18
C LEU A 72 -6.08 -9.99 5.63
N VAL A 73 -6.24 -8.86 6.31
CA VAL A 73 -5.08 -8.08 6.84
C VAL A 73 -4.30 -8.89 7.88
N VAL A 74 -5.00 -9.62 8.74
CA VAL A 74 -4.38 -10.50 9.74
C VAL A 74 -3.67 -11.67 9.04
N GLY A 75 -4.30 -12.33 8.07
CA GLY A 75 -3.67 -13.39 7.27
C GLY A 75 -2.44 -12.93 6.51
N TRP A 76 -2.52 -11.78 5.86
CA TRP A 76 -1.39 -11.14 5.20
C TRP A 76 -0.22 -10.87 6.15
N THR A 77 -0.52 -10.43 7.38
CA THR A 77 0.49 -10.16 8.41
C THR A 77 1.28 -11.42 8.73
N TRP A 78 0.62 -12.58 8.84
CA TRP A 78 1.27 -13.86 9.10
C TRP A 78 2.07 -14.39 7.90
N MET A 79 1.50 -14.34 6.69
CA MET A 79 2.13 -14.85 5.48
C MET A 79 3.33 -13.99 5.01
N PHE A 80 3.21 -12.67 5.09
CA PHE A 80 4.13 -11.74 4.41
C PHE A 80 4.70 -10.63 5.30
N GLY A 81 4.28 -10.52 6.57
CA GLY A 81 4.73 -9.45 7.47
C GLY A 81 6.25 -9.44 7.69
N ARG A 82 6.86 -8.24 7.62
CA ARG A 82 8.30 -8.02 7.88
C ARG A 82 8.52 -6.91 8.92
N ASP A 83 7.75 -6.96 10.00
CA ASP A 83 7.78 -5.93 11.03
C ASP A 83 8.90 -6.20 12.05
N ARG A 84 10.14 -6.15 11.58
CA ARG A 84 11.36 -6.15 12.42
C ARG A 84 11.61 -4.81 13.13
N ARG A 85 10.73 -3.82 12.96
CA ARG A 85 11.01 -2.41 13.32
C ARG A 85 9.92 -1.72 14.13
N ALA A 86 8.81 -2.38 14.47
CA ALA A 86 7.75 -1.78 15.30
C ALA A 86 8.27 -1.35 16.69
N LEU A 87 9.40 -1.92 17.11
CA LEU A 87 10.05 -1.71 18.40
C LEU A 87 11.49 -1.21 18.28
N ALA A 88 11.91 -0.77 17.09
CA ALA A 88 13.25 -0.26 16.92
C ALA A 88 13.40 1.03 17.75
N PHE A 89 14.28 0.99 18.74
CA PHE A 89 14.72 2.18 19.45
C PHE A 89 15.64 3.00 18.53
N SER A 90 15.58 4.33 18.65
CA SER A 90 16.58 5.19 18.02
C SER A 90 17.94 4.94 18.68
N PRO A 91 19.07 5.23 18.00
CA PRO A 91 20.40 5.08 18.61
C PRO A 91 20.50 5.82 19.95
N ALA A 92 19.98 7.05 20.02
CA ALA A 92 19.89 7.82 21.26
C ALA A 92 19.04 7.10 22.33
N GLU A 93 17.87 6.57 21.97
CA GLU A 93 17.04 5.85 22.93
C GLU A 93 17.73 4.58 23.45
N VAL A 94 18.51 3.87 22.63
CA VAL A 94 19.27 2.70 23.10
C VAL A 94 20.33 3.16 24.11
N THR A 95 21.17 4.13 23.72
CA THR A 95 22.27 4.62 24.57
C THR A 95 21.78 5.15 25.92
N PHE A 96 20.64 5.84 25.96
CA PHE A 96 20.15 6.46 27.19
C PHE A 96 19.12 5.61 27.96
N LEU A 97 18.28 4.82 27.30
CA LEU A 97 17.22 4.06 27.99
C LEU A 97 17.65 2.64 28.39
N PHE A 98 18.60 2.03 27.68
CA PHE A 98 19.07 0.66 28.01
C PHE A 98 20.17 0.67 29.06
N THR A 99 20.87 1.80 29.24
CA THR A 99 21.86 2.01 30.30
C THR A 99 21.22 2.48 31.61
N ALA A 100 20.00 2.99 31.55
CA ALA A 100 19.25 3.42 32.73
C ALA A 100 18.69 2.20 33.49
N PRO A 101 18.56 2.26 34.83
CA PRO A 101 18.04 1.18 35.66
C PRO A 101 16.50 1.08 35.56
N VAL A 102 15.97 0.97 34.34
CA VAL A 102 14.54 0.93 34.06
C VAL A 102 14.13 -0.51 33.74
N PRO A 103 13.08 -1.05 34.40
CA PRO A 103 12.63 -2.41 34.12
C PRO A 103 12.07 -2.52 32.70
N ARG A 104 12.31 -3.65 32.06
CA ARG A 104 12.02 -3.94 30.63
C ARG A 104 10.55 -3.72 30.26
N ARG A 105 9.65 -4.19 31.12
CA ARG A 105 8.18 -3.96 31.01
C ARG A 105 7.85 -2.48 30.82
N THR A 106 8.59 -1.58 31.46
CA THR A 106 8.37 -0.13 31.37
C THR A 106 8.86 0.43 30.03
N LEU A 107 9.93 -0.12 29.45
CA LEU A 107 10.39 0.27 28.10
C LEU A 107 9.40 -0.18 27.01
N ILE A 108 8.80 -1.37 27.17
CA ILE A 108 7.73 -1.87 26.29
C ILE A 108 6.50 -0.96 26.41
N GLN A 109 6.03 -0.70 27.62
CA GLN A 109 4.90 0.19 27.87
C GLN A 109 5.16 1.60 27.32
N PHE A 110 6.35 2.16 27.53
CA PHE A 110 6.76 3.44 26.96
C PHE A 110 6.62 3.45 25.43
N LYS A 111 7.10 2.40 24.74
CA LYS A 111 6.97 2.29 23.28
C LYS A 111 5.52 2.13 22.83
N LEU A 112 4.72 1.34 23.53
CA LEU A 112 3.30 1.18 23.25
C LEU A 112 2.54 2.50 23.41
N VAL A 113 2.80 3.25 24.49
CA VAL A 113 2.23 4.59 24.72
C VAL A 113 2.68 5.57 23.63
N ARG A 114 3.96 5.55 23.26
CA ARG A 114 4.46 6.41 22.16
C ARG A 114 3.78 6.08 20.82
N ALA A 115 3.48 4.81 20.57
CA ALA A 115 2.76 4.38 19.37
C ALA A 115 1.30 4.86 19.35
N GLN A 116 0.68 5.06 20.51
CA GLN A 116 -0.70 5.57 20.60
C GLN A 116 -0.87 6.94 19.94
N GLY A 117 0.14 7.82 19.95
CA GLY A 117 0.05 9.10 19.25
C GLY A 117 -0.25 8.95 17.75
N ILE A 118 0.43 8.01 17.08
CA ILE A 118 0.19 7.69 15.67
C ILE A 118 -1.16 6.99 15.49
N ILE A 119 -1.53 6.09 16.40
CA ILE A 119 -2.80 5.36 16.34
C ILE A 119 -3.99 6.32 16.53
N LEU A 120 -3.92 7.26 17.47
CA LEU A 120 -4.95 8.27 17.72
C LEU A 120 -5.11 9.22 16.53
N LEU A 121 -4.01 9.62 15.88
CA LEU A 121 -4.08 10.42 14.66
C LEU A 121 -4.75 9.64 13.52
N ASN A 122 -4.40 8.37 13.32
CA ASN A 122 -5.10 7.51 12.36
C ASN A 122 -6.57 7.30 12.76
N THR A 123 -6.87 7.20 14.05
CA THR A 123 -8.23 7.08 14.57
C THR A 123 -9.05 8.30 14.20
N LEU A 124 -8.51 9.50 14.39
CA LEU A 124 -9.16 10.74 13.99
C LEU A 124 -9.44 10.74 12.47
N LEU A 125 -8.43 10.43 11.66
CA LEU A 125 -8.57 10.36 10.20
C LEU A 125 -9.65 9.38 9.76
N TRP A 126 -9.62 8.14 10.28
CA TRP A 126 -10.60 7.11 9.94
C TRP A 126 -11.98 7.41 10.51
N SER A 127 -12.08 8.02 11.69
CA SER A 127 -13.36 8.48 12.25
C SER A 127 -14.01 9.56 11.37
N VAL A 128 -13.20 10.45 10.80
CA VAL A 128 -13.66 11.46 9.82
C VAL A 128 -13.99 10.82 8.47
N LEU A 129 -13.21 9.85 7.99
CA LEU A 129 -13.50 9.13 6.74
C LEU A 129 -14.76 8.28 6.81
N LEU A 130 -15.00 7.67 7.96
CA LEU A 130 -16.18 6.90 8.25
C LEU A 130 -17.33 7.78 8.72
N SER A 131 -17.19 9.12 8.72
CA SER A 131 -18.17 10.08 9.27
C SER A 131 -19.54 10.10 8.55
N GLY A 132 -19.64 9.49 7.36
CA GLY A 132 -20.89 9.40 6.62
C GLY A 132 -21.99 8.62 7.35
N GLU A 133 -23.24 8.77 6.88
CA GLU A 133 -24.48 8.19 7.44
C GLU A 133 -24.49 6.65 7.63
N ARG A 134 -23.42 5.96 7.23
CA ARG A 134 -23.36 4.49 7.08
C ARG A 134 -22.64 3.77 8.23
N PHE A 135 -21.95 4.49 9.11
CA PHE A 135 -21.13 3.89 10.18
C PHE A 135 -21.32 4.60 11.53
N GLY A 136 -22.31 4.15 12.30
CA GLY A 136 -22.39 4.33 13.75
C GLY A 136 -22.58 5.75 14.25
N ALA A 137 -23.00 5.85 15.51
CA ALA A 137 -23.48 7.08 16.16
C ALA A 137 -22.42 8.19 16.33
N HIS A 138 -22.73 9.15 17.21
CA HIS A 138 -21.91 10.31 17.60
C HIS A 138 -20.38 10.11 17.46
N ALA A 139 -19.69 11.14 16.97
CA ALA A 139 -18.28 11.10 16.57
C ALA A 139 -17.32 10.44 17.58
N TRP A 140 -17.60 10.55 18.88
CA TRP A 140 -16.78 9.96 19.94
C TRP A 140 -16.87 8.42 20.00
N MET A 141 -18.06 7.82 19.76
CA MET A 141 -18.26 6.37 19.77
C MET A 141 -17.50 5.73 18.62
N ARG A 142 -17.59 6.35 17.43
CA ARG A 142 -16.85 5.95 16.23
C ARG A 142 -15.34 6.04 16.46
N GLY A 143 -14.88 7.14 17.05
CA GLY A 143 -13.49 7.31 17.46
C GLY A 143 -13.01 6.19 18.38
N ALA A 144 -13.78 5.87 19.44
CA ALA A 144 -13.43 4.80 20.37
C ALA A 144 -13.42 3.40 19.71
N SER A 145 -14.39 3.10 18.84
CA SER A 145 -14.45 1.86 18.07
C SER A 145 -13.24 1.70 17.13
N VAL A 146 -12.93 2.75 16.35
CA VAL A 146 -11.78 2.75 15.43
C VAL A 146 -10.47 2.62 16.22
N TRP A 147 -10.34 3.34 17.33
CA TRP A 147 -9.15 3.27 18.19
C TRP A 147 -8.92 1.86 18.72
N THR A 148 -9.99 1.20 19.19
CA THR A 148 -9.94 -0.18 19.70
C THR A 148 -9.49 -1.15 18.60
N LEU A 149 -10.07 -1.04 17.39
CA LEU A 149 -9.70 -1.86 16.24
C LEU A 149 -8.24 -1.66 15.82
N LEU A 150 -7.82 -0.41 15.61
CA LEU A 150 -6.45 -0.09 15.17
C LEU A 150 -5.40 -0.48 16.21
N SER A 151 -5.69 -0.27 17.50
CA SER A 151 -4.82 -0.68 18.60
C SER A 151 -4.68 -2.20 18.66
N THR A 152 -5.78 -2.94 18.48
CA THR A 152 -5.77 -4.41 18.45
C THR A 152 -4.93 -4.91 17.28
N LEU A 153 -5.09 -4.35 16.08
CA LEU A 153 -4.30 -4.71 14.91
C LEU A 153 -2.82 -4.37 15.06
N TYR A 154 -2.50 -3.25 15.70
CA TYR A 154 -1.11 -2.86 15.98
C TYR A 154 -0.45 -3.87 16.92
N LEU A 155 -1.10 -4.22 18.04
CA LEU A 155 -0.60 -5.21 18.98
C LEU A 155 -0.50 -6.60 18.35
N HIS A 156 -1.48 -6.98 17.52
CA HIS A 156 -1.44 -8.26 16.80
C HIS A 156 -0.22 -8.37 15.88
N ARG A 157 0.07 -7.32 15.09
CA ARG A 157 1.26 -7.28 14.21
C ARG A 157 2.56 -7.39 14.98
N LEU A 158 2.61 -6.76 16.15
CA LEU A 158 3.77 -6.75 17.04
C LEU A 158 3.97 -8.11 17.73
N GLY A 159 2.91 -8.73 18.27
CA GLY A 159 3.00 -10.09 18.81
C GLY A 159 3.36 -11.13 17.73
N ALA A 160 2.78 -11.01 16.54
CA ALA A 160 3.10 -11.89 15.41
C ALA A 160 4.56 -11.71 14.93
N SER A 161 5.19 -10.55 15.14
CA SER A 161 6.62 -10.39 14.83
C SER A 161 7.50 -11.09 15.86
N PHE A 162 7.16 -11.04 17.15
CA PHE A 162 7.88 -11.77 18.21
C PHE A 162 7.88 -13.28 18.03
N VAL A 163 6.71 -13.86 17.73
CA VAL A 163 6.60 -15.28 17.45
C VAL A 163 7.52 -15.66 16.30
N ARG A 164 7.60 -14.82 15.25
CA ARG A 164 8.47 -15.08 14.10
C ARG A 164 9.96 -14.91 14.35
N THR A 165 10.38 -13.99 15.22
CA THR A 165 11.80 -13.81 15.56
C THR A 165 12.30 -14.94 16.46
N SER A 166 11.49 -15.36 17.44
CA SER A 166 11.80 -16.52 18.29
C SER A 166 12.04 -17.81 17.47
N LEU A 167 11.30 -18.00 16.37
CA LEU A 167 11.48 -19.13 15.43
C LEU A 167 12.86 -19.23 14.80
N THR A 168 13.53 -18.10 14.59
CA THR A 168 14.85 -18.10 13.94
C THR A 168 15.97 -18.50 14.88
N GLN A 169 15.72 -18.49 16.19
CA GLN A 169 16.74 -18.68 17.23
C GLN A 169 16.49 -19.95 18.08
N HIS A 170 15.25 -20.38 18.31
CA HIS A 170 14.92 -21.52 19.19
C HIS A 170 14.17 -22.65 18.44
N ARG A 171 14.89 -23.67 17.93
CA ARG A 171 14.37 -24.66 16.95
C ARG A 171 13.18 -25.54 17.38
N ALA A 172 13.04 -25.90 18.66
CA ALA A 172 12.07 -26.94 19.09
C ALA A 172 10.76 -26.37 19.67
N ALA A 173 10.82 -25.56 20.73
CA ALA A 173 9.63 -24.97 21.37
C ALA A 173 8.90 -23.98 20.43
N ALA A 174 9.64 -23.25 19.60
CA ALA A 174 9.05 -22.32 18.64
C ALA A 174 8.31 -23.07 17.51
N MET A 175 8.71 -24.30 17.15
CA MET A 175 8.02 -25.09 16.14
C MET A 175 6.59 -25.49 16.55
N ARG A 176 6.34 -25.79 17.84
CA ARG A 176 4.98 -26.11 18.34
C ARG A 176 4.05 -24.90 18.21
N HIS A 177 4.50 -23.72 18.62
CA HIS A 177 3.73 -22.48 18.47
C HIS A 177 3.52 -22.10 16.99
N ARG A 178 4.47 -22.44 16.10
CA ARG A 178 4.37 -22.23 14.65
C ARG A 178 3.26 -23.06 14.01
N VAL A 179 3.19 -24.35 14.34
CA VAL A 179 2.15 -25.23 13.79
C VAL A 179 0.78 -24.72 14.19
N VAL A 180 0.60 -24.27 15.44
CA VAL A 180 -0.67 -23.71 15.91
C VAL A 180 -1.06 -22.44 15.15
N SER A 181 -0.17 -21.46 14.99
CA SER A 181 -0.50 -20.22 14.27
C SER A 181 -0.72 -20.43 12.77
N ILE A 182 0.07 -21.31 12.13
CA ILE A 182 -0.12 -21.65 10.72
C ILE A 182 -1.39 -22.48 10.52
N ALA A 183 -1.66 -23.45 11.39
CA ALA A 183 -2.89 -24.24 11.34
C ALA A 183 -4.13 -23.37 11.56
N ALA A 184 -4.11 -22.46 12.55
CA ALA A 184 -5.20 -21.51 12.76
C ALA A 184 -5.46 -20.65 11.52
N MET A 185 -4.39 -20.17 10.86
CA MET A 185 -4.53 -19.41 9.61
C MET A 185 -5.03 -20.26 8.45
N ALA A 186 -4.53 -21.50 8.32
CA ALA A 186 -4.97 -22.45 7.31
C ALA A 186 -6.44 -22.84 7.49
N ILE A 187 -6.91 -22.96 8.74
CA ILE A 187 -8.31 -23.18 9.07
C ILE A 187 -9.16 -21.97 8.67
N VAL A 188 -8.73 -20.75 8.99
CA VAL A 188 -9.45 -19.52 8.60
C VAL A 188 -9.57 -19.41 7.07
N ILE A 189 -8.45 -19.53 6.37
CA ILE A 189 -8.42 -19.44 4.90
C ILE A 189 -9.18 -20.60 4.27
N GLY A 190 -8.95 -21.82 4.75
CA GLY A 190 -9.62 -23.04 4.28
C GLY A 190 -11.13 -22.95 4.45
N THR A 191 -11.61 -22.44 5.59
CA THR A 191 -13.04 -22.22 5.84
C THR A 191 -13.63 -21.24 4.83
N VAL A 192 -12.97 -20.09 4.58
CA VAL A 192 -13.42 -19.12 3.57
C VAL A 192 -13.47 -19.75 2.17
N VAL A 193 -12.43 -20.49 1.77
CA VAL A 193 -12.36 -21.15 0.46
C VAL A 193 -13.47 -22.20 0.31
N LEU A 194 -13.69 -23.03 1.34
CA LEU A 194 -14.70 -24.08 1.32
C LEU A 194 -16.13 -23.51 1.26
N ILE A 195 -16.41 -22.40 1.95
CA ILE A 195 -17.71 -21.72 1.87
C ILE A 195 -17.93 -21.17 0.46
N VAL A 196 -16.94 -20.44 -0.07
CA VAL A 196 -17.04 -19.86 -1.41
C VAL A 196 -17.21 -20.95 -2.46
N ALA A 197 -16.56 -22.11 -2.30
CA ALA A 197 -16.70 -23.25 -3.20
C ALA A 197 -18.06 -23.96 -3.07
N SER A 198 -18.56 -24.17 -1.85
CA SER A 198 -19.81 -24.89 -1.60
C SER A 198 -21.06 -24.07 -1.92
N ASP A 199 -21.07 -22.77 -1.60
CA ASP A 199 -22.20 -21.86 -1.86
C ASP A 199 -22.09 -21.16 -3.22
N PHE A 200 -21.12 -21.58 -4.02
CA PHE A 200 -20.82 -20.97 -5.30
C PHE A 200 -22.07 -20.80 -6.22
N PRO A 201 -22.91 -21.82 -6.43
CA PRO A 201 -24.07 -21.70 -7.31
C PRO A 201 -25.11 -20.69 -6.79
N ALA A 202 -25.32 -20.68 -5.48
CA ALA A 202 -26.25 -19.76 -4.82
C ALA A 202 -25.76 -18.30 -4.90
N LEU A 203 -24.46 -18.08 -4.71
CA LEU A 203 -23.84 -16.76 -4.86
C LEU A 203 -23.98 -16.23 -6.29
N MET A 204 -23.84 -17.07 -7.31
CA MET A 204 -24.02 -16.65 -8.70
C MET A 204 -25.47 -16.37 -9.07
N ALA A 205 -26.41 -17.20 -8.61
CA ALA A 205 -27.83 -16.94 -8.80
C ALA A 205 -28.27 -15.63 -8.10
N ALA A 206 -27.65 -15.31 -6.96
CA ALA A 206 -27.86 -14.05 -6.26
C ALA A 206 -27.25 -12.85 -7.01
N ARG A 207 -26.06 -13.00 -7.60
CA ARG A 207 -25.42 -11.97 -8.44
C ARG A 207 -26.31 -11.53 -9.60
N GLY A 208 -26.96 -12.47 -10.29
CA GLY A 208 -27.88 -12.17 -11.39
C GLY A 208 -29.08 -11.32 -11.00
N ARG A 209 -29.44 -11.32 -9.70
CA ARG A 209 -30.52 -10.51 -9.11
C ARG A 209 -30.05 -9.16 -8.54
N GLY A 210 -28.75 -8.86 -8.65
CA GLY A 210 -28.14 -7.60 -8.23
C GLY A 210 -27.25 -7.69 -6.99
N VAL A 211 -26.57 -6.58 -6.68
CA VAL A 211 -25.53 -6.50 -5.63
C VAL A 211 -26.09 -6.81 -4.24
N ARG A 212 -27.31 -6.37 -3.91
CA ARG A 212 -27.93 -6.62 -2.60
C ARG A 212 -28.17 -8.11 -2.37
N ALA A 213 -28.79 -8.79 -3.33
CA ALA A 213 -29.02 -10.23 -3.25
C ALA A 213 -27.70 -11.01 -3.08
N LEU A 214 -26.63 -10.60 -3.77
CA LEU A 214 -25.31 -11.18 -3.58
C LEU A 214 -24.80 -10.99 -2.14
N LEU A 215 -24.92 -9.78 -1.58
CA LEU A 215 -24.49 -9.50 -0.21
C LEU A 215 -25.31 -10.30 0.82
N ASP A 216 -26.62 -10.46 0.60
CA ASP A 216 -27.49 -11.30 1.44
C ASP A 216 -27.08 -12.77 1.38
N ALA A 217 -26.75 -13.28 0.19
CA ALA A 217 -26.28 -14.66 0.01
C ALA A 217 -24.92 -14.89 0.68
N VAL A 218 -23.99 -13.92 0.61
CA VAL A 218 -22.72 -13.97 1.34
C VAL A 218 -22.97 -13.94 2.85
N GLU A 219 -23.86 -13.07 3.32
CA GLU A 219 -24.22 -13.00 4.74
C GLU A 219 -24.79 -14.33 5.25
N ALA A 220 -25.71 -14.94 4.50
CA ALA A 220 -26.28 -16.25 4.83
C ALA A 220 -25.20 -17.36 4.88
N ALA A 221 -24.26 -17.36 3.94
CA ALA A 221 -23.16 -18.32 3.89
C ALA A 221 -22.26 -18.23 5.15
N PHE A 222 -21.93 -17.01 5.57
CA PHE A 222 -21.11 -16.74 6.76
C PHE A 222 -21.89 -16.77 8.10
N ALA A 223 -23.23 -16.86 8.05
CA ALA A 223 -24.07 -17.03 9.23
C ALA A 223 -24.11 -18.48 9.75
N ARG A 224 -23.60 -19.45 8.98
CA ARG A 224 -23.52 -20.87 9.39
C ARG A 224 -22.65 -21.05 10.65
N PRO A 225 -22.80 -22.15 11.42
CA PRO A 225 -22.13 -22.33 12.71
C PRO A 225 -20.60 -22.29 12.64
N LEU A 226 -19.99 -23.01 11.69
CA LEU A 226 -18.53 -23.08 11.56
C LEU A 226 -17.93 -21.75 11.04
N PRO A 227 -18.45 -21.14 9.96
CA PRO A 227 -17.95 -19.85 9.48
C PRO A 227 -18.09 -18.71 10.49
N SER A 228 -19.21 -18.66 11.21
CA SER A 228 -19.46 -17.62 12.21
C SER A 228 -18.50 -17.73 13.39
N LEU A 229 -18.14 -18.95 13.82
CA LEU A 229 -17.15 -19.18 14.87
C LEU A 229 -15.73 -18.78 14.42
N VAL A 230 -15.36 -19.11 13.19
CA VAL A 230 -14.06 -18.71 12.61
C VAL A 230 -13.95 -17.19 12.43
N LEU A 231 -15.05 -16.52 12.05
CA LEU A 231 -15.09 -15.06 11.90
C LEU A 231 -15.34 -14.30 13.21
N ALA A 232 -15.74 -14.99 14.29
CA ALA A 232 -16.09 -14.38 15.57
C ALA A 232 -15.08 -13.36 16.10
N PRO A 233 -13.75 -13.64 16.18
CA PRO A 233 -12.79 -12.66 16.71
C PRO A 233 -12.70 -11.39 15.84
N PHE A 234 -12.88 -11.52 14.53
CA PHE A 234 -12.85 -10.40 13.60
C PHE A 234 -14.15 -9.58 13.66
N ARG A 235 -15.30 -10.25 13.80
CA ARG A 235 -16.59 -9.60 14.05
C ARG A 235 -16.58 -8.85 15.38
N ILE A 236 -16.06 -9.44 16.46
CA ILE A 236 -15.93 -8.78 17.77
C ILE A 236 -15.15 -7.46 17.65
N ALA A 237 -14.06 -7.43 16.89
CA ALA A 237 -13.24 -6.23 16.71
C ALA A 237 -13.94 -5.12 15.90
N VAL A 238 -14.89 -5.47 15.03
CA VAL A 238 -15.51 -4.56 14.05
C VAL A 238 -16.92 -4.13 14.48
N ARG A 239 -17.68 -5.00 15.15
CA ARG A 239 -19.08 -4.79 15.55
C ARG A 239 -19.35 -3.44 16.22
N PRO A 240 -18.47 -2.87 17.07
CA PRO A 240 -18.67 -1.52 17.64
C PRO A 240 -18.76 -0.39 16.59
N LEU A 241 -18.24 -0.59 15.37
CA LEU A 241 -18.33 0.39 14.28
C LEU A 241 -19.70 0.39 13.60
N ALA A 242 -20.44 -0.71 13.70
CA ALA A 242 -21.75 -0.88 13.07
C ALA A 242 -22.91 -0.42 13.96
N GLN A 243 -22.67 -0.17 15.26
CA GLN A 243 -23.73 0.19 16.22
C GLN A 243 -24.06 1.69 16.20
N HIS A 244 -25.36 2.00 16.18
CA HIS A 244 -25.89 3.37 16.14
C HIS A 244 -26.50 3.80 17.47
N GLN A 245 -26.85 2.85 18.35
CA GLN A 245 -27.37 3.14 19.69
C GLN A 245 -26.29 2.96 20.76
N ALA A 246 -26.26 3.83 21.77
CA ALA A 246 -25.25 3.81 22.84
C ALA A 246 -25.26 2.51 23.66
N SER A 247 -26.44 1.95 23.95
CA SER A 247 -26.59 0.70 24.72
C SER A 247 -26.10 -0.54 23.94
N GLU A 248 -26.39 -0.61 22.64
CA GLU A 248 -25.89 -1.66 21.75
C GLU A 248 -24.39 -1.55 21.53
N TRP A 249 -23.90 -0.31 21.37
CA TRP A 249 -22.48 -0.04 21.27
C TRP A 249 -21.72 -0.45 22.54
N LEU A 250 -22.24 -0.17 23.73
CA LEU A 250 -21.61 -0.55 25.00
C LEU A 250 -21.46 -2.09 25.11
N ARG A 251 -22.49 -2.83 24.69
CA ARG A 251 -22.47 -4.30 24.62
C ARG A 251 -21.48 -4.82 23.57
N ALA A 252 -21.31 -4.11 22.46
CA ALA A 252 -20.37 -4.49 21.40
C ALA A 252 -18.91 -4.16 21.76
N VAL A 253 -18.66 -3.01 22.40
CA VAL A 253 -17.29 -2.52 22.69
C VAL A 253 -16.63 -3.31 23.81
N GLY A 254 -17.39 -3.83 24.78
CA GLY A 254 -16.86 -4.64 25.88
C GLY A 254 -16.00 -5.83 25.40
N PRO A 255 -16.54 -6.75 24.58
CA PRO A 255 -15.79 -7.85 23.98
C PRO A 255 -14.58 -7.38 23.14
N ALA A 256 -14.70 -6.26 22.42
CA ALA A 256 -13.59 -5.70 21.64
C ALA A 256 -12.45 -5.20 22.53
N LEU A 257 -12.76 -4.57 23.67
CA LEU A 257 -11.79 -4.15 24.68
C LEU A 257 -11.13 -5.35 25.38
N VAL A 258 -11.89 -6.42 25.64
CA VAL A 258 -11.31 -7.69 26.14
C VAL A 258 -10.33 -8.25 25.13
N LEU A 259 -10.68 -8.28 23.84
CA LEU A 259 -9.78 -8.72 22.78
C LEU A 259 -8.50 -7.86 22.72
N LEU A 260 -8.63 -6.54 22.83
CA LEU A 260 -7.50 -5.61 22.93
C LEU A 260 -6.62 -5.90 24.15
N ALA A 261 -7.22 -6.12 25.32
CA ALA A 261 -6.52 -6.42 26.56
C ALA A 261 -5.77 -7.75 26.48
N LEU A 262 -6.37 -8.79 25.88
CA LEU A 262 -5.71 -10.08 25.62
C LEU A 262 -4.48 -9.90 24.73
N HIS A 263 -4.57 -9.08 23.67
CA HIS A 263 -3.41 -8.77 22.82
C HIS A 263 -2.34 -7.98 23.57
N PHE A 264 -2.73 -7.06 24.46
CA PHE A 264 -1.79 -6.32 25.30
C PHE A 264 -1.04 -7.25 26.26
N VAL A 265 -1.75 -8.13 26.97
CA VAL A 265 -1.16 -9.12 27.87
C VAL A 265 -0.23 -10.07 27.11
N TRP A 266 -0.64 -10.53 25.91
CA TRP A 266 0.21 -11.35 25.05
C TRP A 266 1.53 -10.68 24.69
N VAL A 267 1.47 -9.41 24.27
CA VAL A 267 2.65 -8.62 23.91
C VAL A 267 3.56 -8.39 25.11
N VAL A 268 3.01 -7.98 26.25
CA VAL A 268 3.79 -7.67 27.46
C VAL A 268 4.41 -8.93 28.07
N ARG A 269 3.75 -10.10 27.98
CA ARG A 269 4.32 -11.36 28.48
C ARG A 269 5.39 -11.97 27.57
N SER A 270 5.60 -11.45 26.37
CA SER A 270 6.57 -11.98 25.39
C SER A 270 7.99 -11.40 25.57
N ASP A 271 8.41 -11.15 26.82
CA ASP A 271 9.59 -10.34 27.20
C ASP A 271 10.93 -10.81 26.58
N THR A 272 11.18 -12.12 26.44
CA THR A 272 12.46 -12.63 25.90
C THR A 272 12.63 -12.38 24.40
N ALA A 273 11.56 -12.60 23.63
CA ALA A 273 11.54 -12.32 22.19
C ALA A 273 11.60 -10.82 21.88
N PHE A 274 11.18 -9.96 22.81
CA PHE A 274 11.33 -8.51 22.72
C PHE A 274 12.79 -8.09 22.82
N GLU A 275 13.57 -8.65 23.74
CA GLU A 275 14.98 -8.29 23.91
C GLU A 275 15.80 -8.62 22.67
N GLU A 276 15.66 -9.84 22.17
CA GLU A 276 16.35 -10.30 20.97
C GLU A 276 15.94 -9.44 19.75
N ALA A 277 14.65 -9.13 19.62
CA ALA A 277 14.15 -8.30 18.52
C ALA A 277 14.60 -6.82 18.65
N ALA A 278 14.62 -6.25 19.85
CA ALA A 278 15.03 -4.88 20.11
C ALA A 278 16.55 -4.72 19.98
N ALA A 279 17.33 -5.67 20.50
CA ALA A 279 18.78 -5.72 20.35
C ALA A 279 19.16 -5.89 18.88
N GLU A 280 18.61 -6.88 18.17
CA GLU A 280 18.90 -7.12 16.75
C GLU A 280 18.46 -5.93 15.86
N ALA A 281 17.29 -5.33 16.12
CA ALA A 281 16.84 -4.14 15.39
C ALA A 281 17.73 -2.91 15.67
N SER A 282 18.28 -2.80 16.88
CA SER A 282 19.18 -1.72 17.29
C SER A 282 20.58 -1.92 16.69
N PHE A 283 21.14 -3.13 16.78
CA PHE A 283 22.43 -3.47 16.20
C PHE A 283 22.40 -3.37 14.67
N SER A 284 21.36 -3.87 13.99
CA SER A 284 21.25 -3.73 12.54
C SER A 284 21.11 -2.27 12.10
N ARG A 285 20.50 -1.39 12.91
CA ARG A 285 20.37 0.04 12.61
C ARG A 285 21.64 0.83 12.94
N ALA A 286 22.31 0.52 14.05
CA ALA A 286 23.61 1.08 14.39
C ALA A 286 24.65 0.71 13.32
N ARG A 287 24.73 -0.58 12.94
CA ARG A 287 25.60 -1.04 11.84
C ARG A 287 25.27 -0.37 10.50
N ALA A 288 23.98 -0.14 10.21
CA ALA A 288 23.59 0.58 8.99
C ALA A 288 24.05 2.04 9.01
N LEU A 289 23.95 2.73 10.15
CA LEU A 289 24.40 4.11 10.31
C LEU A 289 25.93 4.21 10.29
N GLU A 290 26.64 3.28 10.93
CA GLU A 290 28.11 3.21 10.90
C GLU A 290 28.63 2.91 9.51
N SER A 291 28.00 1.99 8.77
CA SER A 291 28.35 1.68 7.38
C SER A 291 28.11 2.88 6.45
N GLY A 292 27.06 3.67 6.72
CA GLY A 292 26.80 4.92 6.00
C GLY A 292 27.86 5.98 6.28
N ARG A 293 28.26 6.15 7.55
CA ARG A 293 29.28 7.13 7.96
C ARG A 293 30.69 6.79 7.50
N ARG A 294 31.05 5.50 7.46
CA ARG A 294 32.39 5.05 7.07
C ARG A 294 32.54 4.74 5.58
N GLY A 295 31.49 4.94 4.77
CA GLY A 295 31.49 4.58 3.34
C GLY A 295 31.75 3.10 3.05
N THR A 296 31.80 2.25 4.09
CA THR A 296 32.17 0.84 4.00
C THR A 296 30.92 0.02 3.72
N PRO A 297 30.97 -0.97 2.81
CA PRO A 297 29.84 -1.87 2.62
C PRO A 297 29.50 -2.53 3.96
N GLY A 298 28.30 -2.26 4.49
CA GLY A 298 27.86 -2.86 5.76
C GLY A 298 27.95 -4.39 5.70
N PRO A 299 28.15 -5.07 6.85
CA PRO A 299 28.29 -6.52 6.89
C PRO A 299 27.07 -7.18 6.24
N ARG A 300 27.33 -8.02 5.24
CA ARG A 300 26.31 -8.80 4.53
C ARG A 300 25.66 -9.72 5.55
N GLY A 301 24.44 -9.41 5.97
CA GLY A 301 23.67 -10.29 6.86
C GLY A 301 23.59 -11.70 6.26
N ASP A 302 23.80 -12.71 7.10
CA ASP A 302 24.01 -14.10 6.73
C ASP A 302 23.16 -14.57 5.54
N GLY A 303 23.87 -14.95 4.47
CA GLY A 303 23.52 -16.08 3.60
C GLY A 303 22.12 -16.11 2.99
N LYS A 304 21.52 -14.99 2.61
CA LYS A 304 20.36 -15.04 1.69
C LYS A 304 20.83 -14.91 0.27
N ALA A 305 20.68 -16.01 -0.49
CA ALA A 305 20.92 -16.07 -1.93
C ALA A 305 20.44 -14.78 -2.59
N LEU A 306 21.38 -14.06 -3.21
CA LEU A 306 21.08 -12.87 -3.99
C LEU A 306 20.05 -13.27 -5.03
N SER A 307 18.94 -12.54 -5.12
CA SER A 307 18.01 -12.74 -6.24
C SER A 307 18.83 -12.65 -7.53
N PRO A 308 18.72 -13.65 -8.44
CA PRO A 308 19.49 -13.64 -9.67
C PRO A 308 19.26 -12.34 -10.43
N ALA A 309 20.33 -11.77 -10.98
CA ALA A 309 20.23 -10.59 -11.82
C ALA A 309 19.34 -10.90 -13.03
N PRO A 310 18.51 -9.95 -13.49
CA PRO A 310 17.56 -10.20 -14.59
C PRO A 310 18.28 -10.59 -15.88
N PHE A 311 19.49 -10.07 -16.08
CA PHE A 311 20.41 -10.44 -17.15
C PHE A 311 21.84 -10.11 -16.72
N ARG A 312 22.83 -10.70 -17.41
CA ARG A 312 24.25 -10.38 -17.20
C ARG A 312 24.56 -9.04 -17.87
N LEU A 313 25.05 -8.07 -17.11
CA LEU A 313 25.48 -6.78 -17.66
C LEU A 313 26.86 -6.96 -18.31
N GLY A 314 27.00 -6.55 -19.57
CA GLY A 314 28.28 -6.57 -20.26
C GLY A 314 29.27 -5.55 -19.68
N ALA A 315 30.57 -5.83 -19.76
CA ALA A 315 31.61 -4.91 -19.30
C ALA A 315 31.72 -3.63 -20.15
N ARG A 316 31.15 -3.63 -21.36
CA ARG A 316 31.08 -2.49 -22.29
C ARG A 316 29.62 -2.22 -22.64
N GLY A 317 29.25 -0.96 -22.79
CA GLY A 317 27.90 -0.54 -23.18
C GLY A 317 27.56 0.89 -22.75
N HIS A 318 26.38 1.39 -23.14
CA HIS A 318 25.93 2.73 -22.76
C HIS A 318 25.66 2.80 -21.24
N PRO A 319 26.21 3.78 -20.49
CA PRO A 319 26.09 3.82 -19.02
C PRO A 319 24.64 3.85 -18.50
N ALA A 320 23.69 4.40 -19.28
CA ALA A 320 22.26 4.34 -18.95
C ALA A 320 21.74 2.91 -18.74
N MET A 321 22.28 1.91 -19.45
CA MET A 321 21.91 0.51 -19.28
C MET A 321 22.33 -0.03 -17.90
N ALA A 322 23.47 0.43 -17.37
CA ALA A 322 23.92 0.06 -16.04
C ALA A 322 22.99 0.62 -14.95
N ILE A 323 22.48 1.83 -15.14
CA ILE A 323 21.51 2.46 -14.23
C ILE A 323 20.16 1.72 -14.28
N TYR A 324 19.68 1.41 -15.48
CA TYR A 324 18.48 0.60 -15.67
C TYR A 324 18.61 -0.77 -14.99
N TRP A 325 19.73 -1.46 -15.21
CA TRP A 325 20.05 -2.75 -14.59
C TRP A 325 20.13 -2.67 -13.05
N LYS A 326 20.80 -1.63 -12.52
CA LYS A 326 20.87 -1.33 -11.09
C LYS A 326 19.47 -1.25 -10.48
N ASN A 327 18.57 -0.51 -11.13
CA ASN A 327 17.20 -0.30 -10.63
C ASN A 327 16.32 -1.55 -10.75
N LEU A 328 16.48 -2.36 -11.79
CA LEU A 328 15.80 -3.66 -11.91
C LEU A 328 16.21 -4.62 -10.78
N ILE A 329 17.50 -4.69 -10.47
CA ILE A 329 17.99 -5.53 -9.37
C ILE A 329 17.53 -4.99 -8.03
N ALA A 330 17.53 -3.67 -7.85
CA ALA A 330 17.02 -3.04 -6.63
C ALA A 330 15.55 -3.44 -6.36
N ALA A 331 14.73 -3.53 -7.41
CA ALA A 331 13.36 -4.02 -7.31
C ALA A 331 13.28 -5.49 -6.88
N GLY A 332 14.11 -6.36 -7.46
CA GLY A 332 14.20 -7.78 -7.09
C GLY A 332 14.71 -8.01 -5.66
N ARG A 333 15.54 -7.09 -5.14
CA ARG A 333 16.02 -7.10 -3.75
C ARG A 333 14.98 -6.59 -2.76
N ARG A 334 14.18 -5.60 -3.15
CA ARG A 334 13.05 -5.08 -2.36
C ARG A 334 11.83 -5.99 -2.58
N ARG A 335 11.78 -7.11 -1.84
CA ARG A 335 10.69 -8.10 -1.76
C ARG A 335 9.25 -7.55 -1.46
N ARG A 336 8.98 -6.24 -1.61
CA ARG A 336 7.65 -5.62 -1.60
C ARG A 336 6.98 -5.68 -2.97
N ALA A 337 7.70 -5.40 -4.06
CA ALA A 337 7.15 -5.52 -5.42
C ALA A 337 6.81 -6.99 -5.73
N ALA A 338 7.69 -7.91 -5.34
CA ALA A 338 7.44 -9.35 -5.41
C ALA A 338 6.24 -9.79 -4.57
N ASN A 339 6.05 -9.31 -3.33
CA ASN A 339 4.89 -9.71 -2.52
C ASN A 339 3.57 -9.15 -3.06
N VAL A 340 3.57 -7.93 -3.61
CA VAL A 340 2.39 -7.32 -4.23
C VAL A 340 2.06 -8.07 -5.53
N ALA A 341 3.05 -8.30 -6.40
CA ALA A 341 2.88 -9.10 -7.62
C ALA A 341 2.50 -10.57 -7.33
N LEU A 342 3.02 -11.19 -6.26
CA LEU A 342 2.67 -12.54 -5.82
C LEU A 342 1.28 -12.60 -5.17
N GLY A 343 0.86 -11.55 -4.46
CA GLY A 343 -0.52 -11.41 -3.98
C GLY A 343 -1.51 -11.26 -5.13
N PHE A 344 -1.12 -10.49 -6.16
CA PHE A 344 -1.86 -10.41 -7.42
C PHE A 344 -1.89 -11.73 -8.17
N ALA A 345 -0.76 -12.40 -8.33
CA ALA A 345 -0.64 -13.70 -8.99
C ALA A 345 -1.31 -14.85 -8.21
N ALA A 346 -1.38 -14.78 -6.88
CA ALA A 346 -2.08 -15.76 -6.05
C ALA A 346 -3.60 -15.54 -6.07
N GLY A 347 -4.07 -14.28 -5.99
CA GLY A 347 -5.49 -13.96 -6.16
C GLY A 347 -5.97 -14.29 -7.57
N ALA A 348 -5.13 -14.00 -8.55
CA ALA A 348 -5.27 -14.40 -9.95
C ALA A 348 -5.37 -15.90 -10.17
N ALA A 349 -4.40 -16.67 -9.65
CA ALA A 349 -4.36 -18.12 -9.80
C ALA A 349 -5.51 -18.79 -9.04
N ALA A 350 -5.90 -18.28 -7.86
CA ALA A 350 -7.07 -18.76 -7.14
C ALA A 350 -8.36 -18.51 -7.94
N LEU A 351 -8.51 -17.32 -8.54
CA LEU A 351 -9.66 -16.98 -9.39
C LEU A 351 -9.66 -17.72 -10.73
N ALA A 352 -8.50 -17.96 -11.34
CA ALA A 352 -8.35 -18.74 -12.57
C ALA A 352 -8.58 -20.24 -12.33
N PHE A 353 -8.12 -20.78 -11.20
CA PHE A 353 -8.41 -22.14 -10.75
C PHE A 353 -9.91 -22.35 -10.53
N LEU A 354 -10.60 -21.36 -9.95
CA LEU A 354 -12.06 -21.37 -9.84
C LEU A 354 -12.74 -21.25 -11.23
N ALA A 355 -12.13 -20.57 -12.20
CA ALA A 355 -12.65 -20.41 -13.57
C ALA A 355 -12.55 -21.66 -14.46
N PHE A 356 -11.86 -22.72 -14.01
CA PHE A 356 -11.87 -24.03 -14.67
C PHE A 356 -13.11 -24.88 -14.32
N ASN A 357 -14.04 -24.37 -13.50
CA ASN A 357 -15.36 -24.98 -13.35
C ASN A 357 -16.31 -24.53 -14.48
N PRO A 358 -17.21 -25.39 -14.96
CA PRO A 358 -18.04 -25.18 -16.17
C PRO A 358 -19.12 -24.07 -16.07
N ILE A 359 -18.99 -23.13 -15.14
CA ILE A 359 -19.96 -22.05 -14.91
C ILE A 359 -19.27 -20.70 -15.19
N GLY A 360 -19.45 -20.16 -16.40
CA GLY A 360 -18.81 -18.93 -16.91
C GLY A 360 -18.97 -17.66 -16.05
N ALA A 361 -19.84 -17.67 -15.03
CA ALA A 361 -20.04 -16.56 -14.11
C ALA A 361 -18.84 -16.28 -13.16
N ILE A 362 -17.98 -17.27 -12.88
CA ILE A 362 -16.74 -17.06 -12.09
C ILE A 362 -15.74 -16.26 -12.89
N GLY A 363 -15.44 -16.74 -14.09
CA GLY A 363 -14.44 -16.16 -14.98
C GLY A 363 -14.74 -14.70 -15.27
N THR A 364 -16.01 -14.35 -15.47
CA THR A 364 -16.42 -12.94 -15.64
C THR A 364 -16.19 -12.10 -14.40
N THR A 365 -16.59 -12.55 -13.21
CA THR A 365 -16.40 -11.77 -11.97
C THR A 365 -14.92 -11.55 -11.67
N ALA A 366 -14.14 -12.63 -11.75
CA ALA A 366 -12.69 -12.62 -11.62
C ALA A 366 -12.07 -11.64 -12.61
N GLY A 367 -12.38 -11.81 -13.90
CA GLY A 367 -11.87 -11.00 -14.99
C GLY A 367 -12.20 -9.51 -14.78
N THR A 368 -13.42 -9.17 -14.38
CA THR A 368 -13.83 -7.77 -14.13
C THR A 368 -13.08 -7.16 -12.95
N LEU A 369 -12.89 -7.90 -11.85
CA LEU A 369 -12.13 -7.41 -10.69
C LEU A 369 -10.66 -7.20 -11.03
N ILE A 370 -10.05 -8.16 -11.73
CA ILE A 370 -8.66 -8.08 -12.18
C ILE A 370 -8.47 -6.93 -13.17
N ALA A 371 -9.38 -6.77 -14.14
CA ALA A 371 -9.34 -5.69 -15.12
C ALA A 371 -9.49 -4.31 -14.45
N THR A 372 -10.49 -4.16 -13.56
CA THR A 372 -10.68 -2.95 -12.75
C THR A 372 -9.42 -2.62 -11.97
N TRP A 373 -8.79 -3.63 -11.35
CA TRP A 373 -7.57 -3.43 -10.60
C TRP A 373 -6.39 -3.01 -11.49
N GLY A 374 -6.23 -3.63 -12.66
CA GLY A 374 -5.23 -3.21 -13.64
C GLY A 374 -5.40 -1.75 -14.06
N ILE A 375 -6.64 -1.31 -14.29
CA ILE A 375 -6.96 0.10 -14.59
C ILE A 375 -6.62 1.01 -13.40
N LEU A 376 -7.06 0.67 -12.18
CA LEU A 376 -6.74 1.47 -10.97
C LEU A 376 -5.23 1.57 -10.73
N SER A 377 -4.48 0.54 -11.11
CA SER A 377 -3.02 0.53 -10.98
C SER A 377 -2.31 1.51 -11.91
N LEU A 378 -2.96 2.04 -12.95
CA LEU A 378 -2.39 3.15 -13.76
C LEU A 378 -2.17 4.41 -12.91
N VAL A 379 -3.11 4.66 -11.98
CA VAL A 379 -3.06 5.82 -11.08
C VAL A 379 -2.21 5.53 -9.85
N ALA A 380 -2.44 4.38 -9.20
CA ALA A 380 -1.80 4.06 -7.93
C ALA A 380 -0.40 3.42 -8.08
N GLY A 381 -0.14 2.73 -9.19
CA GLY A 381 1.09 1.98 -9.44
C GLY A 381 2.37 2.82 -9.36
N PRO A 382 2.44 4.01 -9.98
CA PRO A 382 3.59 4.93 -9.90
C PRO A 382 3.98 5.34 -8.47
N GLN A 383 3.04 5.31 -7.52
CA GLN A 383 3.32 5.62 -6.11
C GLN A 383 3.97 4.44 -5.38
N TRP A 384 3.71 3.21 -5.80
CA TRP A 384 4.17 1.99 -5.12
C TRP A 384 5.48 1.45 -5.70
N VAL A 385 5.67 1.56 -7.01
CA VAL A 385 6.92 1.20 -7.68
C VAL A 385 7.88 2.38 -7.60
N ARG A 386 8.80 2.36 -6.63
CA ARG A 386 9.74 3.45 -6.33
C ARG A 386 11.20 2.97 -6.45
N ASN A 387 11.55 2.36 -7.58
CA ASN A 387 12.94 1.99 -7.90
C ASN A 387 13.44 2.93 -9.01
N ASP A 388 13.38 4.21 -8.71
CA ASP A 388 13.63 5.32 -9.61
C ASP A 388 14.38 6.43 -8.85
N LEU A 389 14.56 7.56 -9.53
CA LEU A 389 15.26 8.75 -9.07
C LEU A 389 14.83 9.18 -7.65
N ARG A 390 13.58 8.96 -7.23
CA ARG A 390 13.11 9.34 -5.88
C ARG A 390 13.86 8.64 -4.77
N THR A 391 14.32 7.40 -4.99
CA THR A 391 15.17 6.75 -3.98
C THR A 391 16.61 7.26 -4.05
N ASP A 392 17.08 7.58 -5.25
CA ASP A 392 18.50 7.80 -5.52
C ASP A 392 18.90 9.28 -5.39
N LEU A 393 17.94 10.21 -5.34
CA LEU A 393 18.16 11.64 -5.06
C LEU A 393 18.87 11.90 -3.73
N ALA A 394 18.80 10.99 -2.76
CA ALA A 394 19.59 11.09 -1.53
C ALA A 394 21.11 10.96 -1.75
N ARG A 395 21.53 10.57 -2.96
CA ARG A 395 22.92 10.41 -3.39
C ARG A 395 23.18 11.23 -4.65
N LEU A 396 22.62 12.45 -4.67
CA LEU A 396 22.68 13.34 -5.83
C LEU A 396 24.13 13.67 -6.23
N ASP A 397 25.03 13.78 -5.26
CA ASP A 397 26.47 13.93 -5.43
C ASP A 397 27.07 12.81 -6.30
N ILE A 398 26.75 11.55 -5.98
CA ILE A 398 27.21 10.40 -6.75
C ILE A 398 26.55 10.38 -8.14
N LEU A 399 25.25 10.67 -8.23
CA LEU A 399 24.53 10.69 -9.51
C LEU A 399 25.10 11.73 -10.48
N ARG A 400 25.49 12.91 -9.97
CA ARG A 400 26.11 13.98 -10.78
C ARG A 400 27.52 13.65 -11.24
N SER A 401 28.22 12.74 -10.55
CA SER A 401 29.54 12.26 -10.98
C SER A 401 29.49 11.32 -12.19
N PHE A 402 28.30 10.82 -12.57
CA PHE A 402 28.18 9.90 -13.70
C PHE A 402 28.33 10.62 -15.04
N PRO A 403 29.03 10.02 -16.03
CA PRO A 403 29.27 10.62 -17.34
C PRO A 403 28.03 10.51 -18.25
N LEU A 404 26.90 11.07 -17.81
CA LEU A 404 25.63 11.06 -18.52
C LEU A 404 24.99 12.45 -18.48
N ARG A 405 24.37 12.84 -19.60
CA ARG A 405 23.47 14.00 -19.63
C ARG A 405 22.29 13.76 -18.70
N GLY A 406 21.80 14.80 -18.03
CA GLY A 406 20.70 14.73 -17.07
C GLY A 406 19.45 14.07 -17.66
N ALA A 407 19.10 14.35 -18.92
CA ALA A 407 17.95 13.72 -19.58
C ALA A 407 18.12 12.19 -19.74
N ALA A 408 19.32 11.71 -20.08
CA ALA A 408 19.60 10.29 -20.20
C ALA A 408 19.60 9.59 -18.83
N LEU A 409 20.09 10.28 -17.80
CA LEU A 409 20.04 9.81 -16.42
C LEU A 409 18.59 9.65 -15.95
N VAL A 410 17.78 10.70 -16.07
CA VAL A 410 16.37 10.70 -15.64
C VAL A 410 15.56 9.62 -16.39
N ALA A 411 15.81 9.45 -17.69
CA ALA A 411 15.18 8.39 -18.49
C ALA A 411 15.56 6.99 -17.99
N ALA A 412 16.86 6.74 -17.76
CA ALA A 412 17.35 5.46 -17.26
C ALA A 412 16.82 5.13 -15.86
N GLU A 413 16.74 6.14 -15.00
CA GLU A 413 16.18 6.03 -13.65
C GLU A 413 14.69 5.68 -13.68
N ALA A 414 13.91 6.27 -14.59
CA ALA A 414 12.48 5.99 -14.75
C ALA A 414 12.21 4.62 -15.40
N ALA A 415 13.00 4.22 -16.40
CA ALA A 415 12.74 3.08 -17.26
C ALA A 415 12.56 1.74 -16.51
N ALA A 416 13.32 1.50 -15.45
CA ALA A 416 13.22 0.26 -14.68
C ALA A 416 11.88 0.13 -13.97
N SER A 417 11.44 1.20 -13.29
CA SER A 417 10.15 1.22 -12.62
C SER A 417 8.99 1.17 -13.62
N THR A 418 9.14 1.79 -14.80
CA THR A 418 8.16 1.69 -15.90
C THR A 418 8.04 0.26 -16.37
N THR A 419 9.16 -0.42 -16.64
CA THR A 419 9.16 -1.81 -17.12
C THR A 419 8.47 -2.74 -16.11
N ILE A 420 8.81 -2.62 -14.83
CA ILE A 420 8.19 -3.43 -13.77
C ILE A 420 6.68 -3.18 -13.68
N LEU A 421 6.26 -1.91 -13.68
CA LEU A 421 4.85 -1.56 -13.59
C LEU A 421 4.06 -2.06 -14.80
N THR A 422 4.61 -1.87 -16.01
CA THR A 422 4.02 -2.37 -17.25
C THR A 422 3.91 -3.90 -17.24
N LEU A 423 4.94 -4.63 -16.81
CA LEU A 423 4.88 -6.10 -16.73
C LEU A 423 3.82 -6.58 -15.74
N VAL A 424 3.68 -5.92 -14.59
CA VAL A 424 2.63 -6.23 -13.61
C VAL A 424 1.24 -5.97 -14.21
N GLN A 425 1.04 -4.83 -14.85
CA GLN A 425 -0.24 -4.49 -15.49
C GLN A 425 -0.57 -5.44 -16.65
N MET A 426 0.41 -5.76 -17.50
CA MET A 426 0.23 -6.71 -18.59
C MET A 426 -0.11 -8.11 -18.07
N SER A 427 0.49 -8.54 -16.96
CA SER A 427 0.15 -9.82 -16.32
C SER A 427 -1.30 -9.81 -15.83
N LEU A 428 -1.77 -8.71 -15.24
CA LEU A 428 -3.16 -8.54 -14.83
C LEU A 428 -4.11 -8.53 -16.03
N MET A 429 -3.77 -7.83 -17.12
CA MET A 429 -4.59 -7.78 -18.33
C MET A 429 -4.68 -9.15 -19.01
N LEU A 430 -3.56 -9.88 -19.11
CA LEU A 430 -3.53 -11.23 -19.66
C LEU A 430 -4.38 -12.20 -18.85
N LEU A 431 -4.27 -12.13 -17.53
CA LEU A 431 -5.06 -12.94 -16.64
C LEU A 431 -6.56 -12.60 -16.70
N ALA A 432 -6.91 -11.31 -16.78
CA ALA A 432 -8.29 -10.90 -16.98
C ALA A 432 -8.82 -11.46 -18.30
N TYR A 433 -8.03 -11.37 -19.38
CA TYR A 433 -8.36 -11.95 -20.67
C TYR A 433 -8.61 -13.46 -20.59
N VAL A 434 -7.72 -14.22 -19.92
CA VAL A 434 -7.89 -15.67 -19.71
C VAL A 434 -9.15 -15.96 -18.89
N ALA A 435 -9.42 -15.20 -17.83
CA ALA A 435 -10.62 -15.38 -17.02
C ALA A 435 -11.91 -15.14 -17.84
N PHE A 436 -11.86 -14.25 -18.83
CA PHE A 436 -12.96 -14.01 -19.75
C PHE A 436 -13.11 -15.07 -20.86
N LEU A 437 -12.15 -15.96 -21.09
CA LEU A 437 -12.27 -16.97 -22.17
C LEU A 437 -13.45 -17.93 -21.96
N GLY A 438 -13.82 -18.22 -20.70
CA GLY A 438 -14.95 -19.09 -20.36
C GLY A 438 -16.34 -18.44 -20.50
N ASP A 439 -16.41 -17.18 -20.93
CA ASP A 439 -17.64 -16.39 -21.02
C ASP A 439 -18.05 -16.18 -22.48
N ALA A 440 -18.62 -17.23 -23.08
CA ALA A 440 -19.02 -17.26 -24.49
C ALA A 440 -20.20 -16.32 -24.83
N GLY A 441 -21.01 -15.93 -23.83
CA GLY A 441 -22.19 -15.06 -23.99
C GLY A 441 -22.01 -13.64 -23.42
N GLY A 442 -20.79 -13.25 -23.08
CA GLY A 442 -20.53 -11.97 -22.41
C GLY A 442 -20.81 -10.72 -23.25
N ALA A 443 -21.12 -9.61 -22.57
CA ALA A 443 -21.40 -8.32 -23.19
C ALA A 443 -20.25 -7.76 -24.07
N VAL A 444 -19.01 -8.18 -23.82
CA VAL A 444 -17.84 -7.79 -24.62
C VAL A 444 -17.41 -8.98 -25.47
N SER A 445 -17.40 -8.86 -26.79
CA SER A 445 -17.00 -9.94 -27.70
C SER A 445 -15.51 -10.30 -27.55
N LEU A 446 -15.15 -11.56 -27.85
CA LEU A 446 -13.75 -12.01 -27.83
C LEU A 446 -12.85 -11.12 -28.68
N ARG A 447 -13.32 -10.71 -29.87
CA ARG A 447 -12.64 -9.75 -30.76
C ARG A 447 -12.26 -8.46 -30.04
N MET A 448 -13.22 -7.85 -29.32
CA MET A 448 -12.97 -6.59 -28.59
C MET A 448 -12.02 -6.80 -27.41
N ARG A 449 -12.10 -7.94 -26.72
CA ARG A 449 -11.17 -8.31 -25.63
C ARG A 449 -9.73 -8.44 -26.13
N THR A 450 -9.53 -9.10 -27.28
CA THR A 450 -8.19 -9.26 -27.88
C THR A 450 -7.64 -7.92 -28.35
N ILE A 451 -8.45 -7.09 -29.01
CA ILE A 451 -8.06 -5.73 -29.41
C ILE A 451 -7.65 -4.90 -28.20
N ALA A 452 -8.42 -4.94 -27.11
CA ALA A 452 -8.10 -4.22 -25.88
C ALA A 452 -6.79 -4.70 -25.25
N LEU A 453 -6.51 -6.01 -25.25
CA LEU A 453 -5.26 -6.57 -24.73
C LEU A 453 -4.04 -6.11 -25.56
N VAL A 454 -4.16 -6.14 -26.89
CA VAL A 454 -3.09 -5.67 -27.79
C VAL A 454 -2.87 -4.17 -27.64
N ALA A 455 -3.95 -3.39 -27.57
CA ALA A 455 -3.91 -1.95 -27.31
C ALA A 455 -3.28 -1.62 -25.96
N ALA A 456 -3.59 -2.39 -24.92
CA ALA A 456 -2.94 -2.24 -23.62
C ALA A 456 -1.43 -2.53 -23.71
N GLY A 457 -1.02 -3.55 -24.46
CA GLY A 457 0.39 -3.90 -24.70
C GLY A 457 1.21 -2.76 -25.28
N THR A 458 0.61 -1.94 -26.15
CA THR A 458 1.29 -0.80 -26.79
C THR A 458 1.16 0.49 -26.00
N LEU A 459 0.00 0.74 -25.37
CA LEU A 459 -0.30 1.98 -24.66
C LEU A 459 0.33 2.05 -23.26
N LEU A 460 0.27 0.95 -22.49
CA LEU A 460 0.70 0.93 -21.09
C LEU A 460 2.17 1.34 -20.90
N PRO A 461 3.15 0.89 -21.72
CA PRO A 461 4.53 1.34 -21.57
C PRO A 461 4.67 2.87 -21.66
N ALA A 462 4.01 3.49 -22.64
CA ALA A 462 4.08 4.94 -22.86
C ALA A 462 3.43 5.72 -21.73
N VAL A 463 2.21 5.34 -21.33
CA VAL A 463 1.49 5.98 -20.23
C VAL A 463 2.23 5.80 -18.91
N ASN A 464 2.74 4.61 -18.61
CA ASN A 464 3.51 4.38 -17.39
C ASN A 464 4.82 5.16 -17.38
N PHE A 465 5.48 5.31 -18.53
CA PHE A 465 6.70 6.13 -18.62
C PHE A 465 6.39 7.59 -18.30
N LEU A 466 5.37 8.18 -18.93
CA LEU A 466 4.89 9.53 -18.61
C LEU A 466 4.54 9.66 -17.12
N SER A 467 3.79 8.70 -16.58
CA SER A 467 3.41 8.70 -15.16
C SER A 467 4.62 8.69 -14.23
N LEU A 468 5.66 7.92 -14.53
CA LEU A 468 6.88 7.90 -13.72
C LEU A 468 7.73 9.16 -13.89
N LEU A 469 7.75 9.76 -15.08
CA LEU A 469 8.40 11.05 -15.28
C LEU A 469 7.72 12.16 -14.47
N ILE A 470 6.39 12.16 -14.38
CA ILE A 470 5.65 13.10 -13.52
C ILE A 470 6.06 12.90 -12.05
N GLN A 471 6.17 11.65 -11.59
CA GLN A 471 6.58 11.34 -10.21
C GLN A 471 8.04 11.73 -9.91
N ASN A 472 8.95 11.50 -10.86
CA ASN A 472 10.35 11.88 -10.74
C ASN A 472 10.53 13.39 -10.81
N GLY A 473 9.78 14.05 -11.71
CA GLY A 473 9.75 15.50 -11.84
C GLY A 473 9.25 16.18 -10.57
N ALA A 474 8.19 15.64 -9.95
CA ALA A 474 7.72 16.14 -8.66
C ALA A 474 8.81 16.04 -7.57
N ALA A 475 9.66 15.02 -7.60
CA ALA A 475 10.75 14.88 -6.63
C ALA A 475 11.91 15.85 -6.89
N LEU A 476 12.16 16.21 -8.15
CA LEU A 476 13.16 17.21 -8.53
C LEU A 476 12.70 18.64 -8.21
N LEU A 477 11.46 18.96 -8.54
CA LEU A 477 10.88 20.31 -8.41
C LEU A 477 10.42 20.61 -6.97
N PHE A 478 9.90 19.58 -6.29
CA PHE A 478 9.33 19.69 -4.94
C PHE A 478 9.91 18.62 -4.00
N PRO A 479 11.25 18.58 -3.80
CA PRO A 479 11.92 17.54 -3.01
C PRO A 479 11.43 17.44 -1.56
N ALA A 480 10.98 18.56 -0.98
CA ALA A 480 10.40 18.56 0.36
C ALA A 480 9.00 17.92 0.47
N TRP A 481 8.31 17.75 -0.65
CA TRP A 481 6.94 17.22 -0.71
C TRP A 481 6.92 15.74 -1.11
N VAL A 482 8.00 15.28 -1.74
CA VAL A 482 8.18 13.88 -2.11
C VAL A 482 9.16 13.23 -1.14
N ARG A 483 8.83 12.00 -0.72
CA ARG A 483 9.72 11.25 0.15
C ARG A 483 10.93 10.75 -0.64
N ILE A 484 12.08 11.38 -0.39
CA ILE A 484 13.38 11.03 -0.96
C ILE A 484 14.08 9.98 -0.09
N GLY A 485 14.67 8.97 -0.74
CA GLY A 485 15.44 7.92 -0.07
C GLY A 485 14.61 6.82 0.62
N PRO A 486 15.29 5.88 1.33
CA PRO A 486 14.68 4.67 1.89
C PRO A 486 13.93 4.87 3.23
N VAL A 487 13.70 6.10 3.66
CA VAL A 487 13.10 6.42 4.97
C VAL A 487 11.61 6.03 4.98
N ARG A 488 11.19 5.24 6.00
CA ARG A 488 9.78 4.86 6.18
C ARG A 488 8.98 6.04 6.74
N GLY A 489 7.83 6.30 6.14
CA GLY A 489 6.97 7.44 6.48
C GLY A 489 6.19 7.27 7.79
N GLY A 490 6.08 8.36 8.56
CA GLY A 490 5.10 8.55 9.62
C GLY A 490 3.72 8.91 9.07
N VAL A 491 2.83 9.45 9.90
CA VAL A 491 1.46 9.79 9.48
C VAL A 491 1.44 10.90 8.42
N GLU A 492 2.45 11.78 8.43
CA GLU A 492 2.64 12.81 7.40
C GLU A 492 2.75 12.20 6.00
N ALA A 493 3.30 10.99 5.91
CA ALA A 493 3.45 10.32 4.64
C ALA A 493 2.12 9.89 4.01
N VAL A 494 1.08 9.66 4.81
CA VAL A 494 -0.25 9.33 4.28
C VAL A 494 -0.84 10.57 3.60
N GLY A 495 -0.79 11.72 4.28
CA GLY A 495 -1.21 13.01 3.71
C GLY A 495 -0.40 13.39 2.48
N GLN A 496 0.93 13.29 2.53
CA GLN A 496 1.79 13.54 1.37
C GLN A 496 1.45 12.61 0.19
N ASN A 497 1.22 11.31 0.42
CA ASN A 497 0.85 10.42 -0.69
C ASN A 497 -0.51 10.79 -1.29
N LEU A 498 -1.47 11.21 -0.46
CA LEU A 498 -2.81 11.56 -0.94
C LEU A 498 -2.75 12.84 -1.80
N VAL A 499 -2.05 13.87 -1.33
CA VAL A 499 -1.83 15.10 -2.12
C VAL A 499 -1.06 14.79 -3.40
N MET A 500 0.03 14.00 -3.31
CA MET A 500 0.83 13.61 -4.47
C MET A 500 0.04 12.72 -5.45
N MET A 501 -0.89 11.91 -4.96
CA MET A 501 -1.76 11.10 -5.82
C MET A 501 -2.77 11.97 -6.56
N ILE A 502 -3.41 12.93 -5.87
CA ILE A 502 -4.34 13.88 -6.51
C ILE A 502 -3.60 14.72 -7.56
N ALA A 503 -2.47 15.32 -7.19
CA ALA A 503 -1.65 16.08 -8.11
C ALA A 503 -1.21 15.24 -9.32
N HIS A 504 -0.78 13.99 -9.08
CA HIS A 504 -0.43 13.06 -10.15
C HIS A 504 -1.59 12.77 -11.09
N VAL A 505 -2.81 12.52 -10.56
CA VAL A 505 -4.00 12.29 -11.40
C VAL A 505 -4.30 13.50 -12.27
N ILE A 506 -4.27 14.71 -11.70
CA ILE A 506 -4.55 15.95 -12.44
C ILE A 506 -3.51 16.15 -13.54
N VAL A 507 -2.22 16.05 -13.22
CA VAL A 507 -1.14 16.25 -14.20
C VAL A 507 -1.15 15.16 -15.27
N LEU A 508 -1.40 13.91 -14.90
CA LEU A 508 -1.50 12.81 -15.85
C LEU A 508 -2.71 12.98 -16.78
N ALA A 509 -3.87 13.38 -16.24
CA ALA A 509 -5.06 13.65 -17.05
C ALA A 509 -4.83 14.82 -18.02
N ALA A 510 -4.19 15.89 -17.56
CA ALA A 510 -3.82 17.03 -18.39
C ALA A 510 -2.82 16.63 -19.49
N GLY A 511 -1.79 15.85 -19.15
CA GLY A 511 -0.82 15.33 -20.12
C GLY A 511 -1.47 14.40 -21.15
N LEU A 512 -2.36 13.51 -20.72
CA LEU A 512 -3.05 12.60 -21.64
C LEU A 512 -4.16 13.26 -22.47
N ALA A 513 -4.61 14.48 -22.13
CA ALA A 513 -5.72 15.13 -22.82
C ALA A 513 -5.45 15.30 -24.32
N LEU A 514 -4.33 15.92 -24.69
CA LEU A 514 -4.01 16.17 -26.09
C LEU A 514 -3.73 14.86 -26.88
N PRO A 515 -2.93 13.90 -26.38
CA PRO A 515 -2.74 12.61 -27.05
C PRO A 515 -4.05 11.83 -27.25
N VAL A 516 -4.94 11.82 -26.25
CA VAL A 516 -6.23 11.14 -26.34
C VAL A 516 -7.11 11.82 -27.38
N LEU A 517 -7.17 13.15 -27.40
CA LEU A 517 -7.93 13.90 -28.41
C LEU A 517 -7.39 13.64 -29.83
N ALA A 518 -6.08 13.63 -30.01
CA ALA A 518 -5.46 13.34 -31.31
C ALA A 518 -5.78 11.91 -31.78
N GLY A 519 -5.62 10.91 -30.91
CA GLY A 519 -5.99 9.52 -31.22
C GLY A 519 -7.48 9.36 -31.50
N ALA A 520 -8.35 10.01 -30.71
CA ALA A 520 -9.80 9.97 -30.89
C ALA A 520 -10.23 10.62 -32.21
N ALA A 521 -9.61 11.75 -32.59
CA ALA A 521 -9.87 12.41 -33.88
C ALA A 521 -9.52 11.48 -35.05
N VAL A 522 -8.35 10.84 -35.01
CA VAL A 522 -7.93 9.86 -36.03
C VAL A 522 -8.90 8.68 -36.09
N PHE A 523 -9.31 8.14 -34.94
CA PHE A 523 -10.31 7.08 -34.90
C PHE A 523 -11.65 7.52 -35.52
N TRP A 524 -12.13 8.72 -35.19
CA TRP A 524 -13.42 9.23 -35.67
C TRP A 524 -13.43 9.51 -37.18
N VAL A 525 -12.31 9.95 -37.74
CA VAL A 525 -12.15 10.18 -39.19
C VAL A 525 -11.98 8.86 -39.94
N ALA A 526 -11.21 7.90 -39.41
CA ALA A 526 -10.92 6.65 -40.09
C ALA A 526 -12.01 5.56 -39.92
N ARG A 527 -12.83 5.63 -38.86
CA ARG A 527 -13.87 4.61 -38.57
C ARG A 527 -14.86 4.34 -39.72
N PRO A 528 -15.30 5.32 -40.56
CA PRO A 528 -16.26 5.02 -41.62
C PRO A 528 -15.66 4.15 -42.73
N ALA A 529 -14.35 4.25 -42.96
CA ALA A 529 -13.65 3.53 -44.03
C ALA A 529 -13.20 2.13 -43.60
N VAL A 530 -12.71 1.97 -42.37
CA VAL A 530 -12.04 0.73 -41.93
C VAL A 530 -12.61 0.14 -40.63
N ALA A 531 -13.75 0.66 -40.15
CA ALA A 531 -14.43 0.22 -38.93
C ALA A 531 -13.47 0.16 -37.72
N LEU A 532 -13.44 -0.97 -37.00
CA LEU A 532 -12.60 -1.19 -35.82
C LEU A 532 -11.09 -1.15 -36.12
N TRP A 533 -10.65 -1.36 -37.37
CA TRP A 533 -9.24 -1.26 -37.73
C TRP A 533 -8.70 0.17 -37.63
N ALA A 534 -9.57 1.18 -37.58
CA ALA A 534 -9.21 2.56 -37.27
C ALA A 534 -8.51 2.71 -35.91
N LEU A 535 -8.65 1.73 -35.00
CA LEU A 535 -7.94 1.72 -33.72
C LEU A 535 -6.42 1.64 -33.88
N VAL A 536 -5.91 0.98 -34.92
CA VAL A 536 -4.46 0.83 -35.13
C VAL A 536 -3.78 2.19 -35.36
N PRO A 537 -4.18 2.99 -36.37
CA PRO A 537 -3.59 4.32 -36.56
C PRO A 537 -3.92 5.28 -35.40
N ALA A 538 -5.09 5.16 -34.77
CA ALA A 538 -5.46 5.97 -33.61
C ALA A 538 -4.52 5.73 -32.40
N ILE A 539 -4.25 4.46 -32.07
CA ILE A 539 -3.33 4.08 -30.99
C ILE A 539 -1.90 4.50 -31.34
N ALA A 540 -1.48 4.33 -32.60
CA ALA A 540 -0.14 4.75 -33.04
C ALA A 540 0.07 6.26 -32.86
N VAL A 541 -0.93 7.07 -33.24
CA VAL A 541 -0.90 8.54 -33.06
C VAL A 541 -0.89 8.91 -31.58
N LEU A 542 -1.72 8.27 -30.77
CA LEU A 542 -1.78 8.51 -29.33
C LEU A 542 -0.42 8.18 -28.67
N VAL A 543 0.14 7.00 -28.92
CA VAL A 543 1.44 6.58 -28.38
C VAL A 543 2.56 7.50 -28.88
N GLY A 544 2.52 7.91 -30.14
CA GLY A 544 3.46 8.88 -30.71
C GLY A 544 3.40 10.23 -29.99
N ALA A 545 2.19 10.76 -29.77
CA ALA A 545 1.98 12.02 -29.06
C ALA A 545 2.47 11.95 -27.61
N VAL A 546 2.15 10.88 -26.87
CA VAL A 546 2.71 10.65 -25.52
C VAL A 546 4.24 10.55 -25.57
N GLY A 547 4.80 9.91 -26.59
CA GLY A 547 6.24 9.83 -26.80
C GLY A 547 6.90 11.21 -26.97
N VAL A 548 6.29 12.10 -27.75
CA VAL A 548 6.76 13.49 -27.92
C VAL A 548 6.73 14.23 -26.58
N GLU A 549 5.63 14.14 -25.83
CA GLU A 549 5.52 14.75 -24.50
C GLU A 549 6.60 14.24 -23.54
N CYS A 550 6.86 12.91 -23.54
CA CYS A 550 7.90 12.31 -22.72
C CYS A 550 9.29 12.85 -23.07
N VAL A 551 9.60 13.03 -24.36
CA VAL A 551 10.90 13.58 -24.80
C VAL A 551 11.05 15.04 -24.36
N LEU A 552 10.01 15.85 -24.49
CA LEU A 552 10.03 17.25 -24.03
C LEU A 552 10.23 17.32 -22.51
N LEU A 553 9.48 16.50 -21.77
CA LEU A 553 9.56 16.43 -20.31
C LEU A 553 10.95 15.96 -19.85
N LEU A 554 11.54 14.96 -20.52
CA LEU A 554 12.91 14.49 -20.23
C LEU A 554 13.97 15.57 -20.44
N ARG A 555 13.89 16.35 -21.53
CA ARG A 555 14.83 17.45 -21.79
C ARG A 555 14.72 18.53 -20.74
N TRP A 556 13.50 18.86 -20.31
CA TRP A 556 13.28 19.84 -19.26
C TRP A 556 13.76 19.33 -17.89
N LEU A 557 13.34 18.14 -17.46
CA LEU A 557 13.76 17.53 -16.20
C LEU A 557 15.27 17.29 -16.14
N GLY A 558 15.90 16.96 -17.26
CA GLY A 558 17.35 16.83 -17.36
C GLY A 558 18.08 18.12 -17.04
N ARG A 559 17.62 19.27 -17.58
CA ARG A 559 18.18 20.59 -17.25
C ARG A 559 17.97 20.94 -15.79
N VAL A 560 16.77 20.69 -15.26
CA VAL A 560 16.47 20.89 -13.83
C VAL A 560 17.42 20.08 -12.96
N PHE A 561 17.63 18.80 -13.28
CA PHE A 561 18.54 17.93 -12.56
C PHE A 561 19.99 18.45 -12.55
N GLU A 562 20.48 18.94 -13.68
CA GLU A 562 21.85 19.48 -13.80
C GLU A 562 22.06 20.78 -13.01
N GLN A 563 20.99 21.58 -12.83
CA GLN A 563 21.01 22.88 -12.16
C GLN A 563 20.73 22.82 -10.65
N ILE A 564 20.26 21.69 -10.12
CA ILE A 564 19.94 21.57 -8.69
C ILE A 564 21.21 21.69 -7.84
N ASP A 565 21.22 22.67 -6.95
CA ASP A 565 22.18 22.80 -5.85
C ASP A 565 21.69 21.99 -4.63
N ILE A 566 22.59 21.19 -4.05
CA ILE A 566 22.32 20.37 -2.86
C ILE A 566 22.03 21.28 -1.65
N ALA A 567 22.72 22.42 -1.54
CA ALA A 567 22.59 23.31 -0.38
C ALA A 567 21.21 24.00 -0.31
N GLU A 568 20.63 24.32 -1.46
CA GLU A 568 19.37 25.07 -1.55
C GLU A 568 18.13 24.19 -1.75
N SER A 569 18.31 22.98 -2.28
CA SER A 569 17.21 22.11 -2.69
C SER A 569 16.45 21.46 -1.53
N GLY A 570 16.99 21.46 -0.31
CA GLY A 570 16.37 20.79 0.84
C GLY A 570 16.32 19.26 0.70
N ILE A 571 17.11 18.70 -0.21
CA ILE A 571 17.39 17.26 -0.29
C ILE A 571 18.28 16.90 0.90
N PRO A 572 17.97 15.84 1.67
CA PRO A 572 18.81 15.46 2.80
C PRO A 572 20.22 15.08 2.31
N ALA A 573 21.23 15.79 2.82
CA ALA A 573 22.63 15.40 2.66
C ALA A 573 22.88 14.03 3.31
N PRO A 574 23.78 13.20 2.74
CA PRO A 574 24.05 11.84 3.20
C PRO A 574 24.48 11.72 4.67
#